data_AF-A0A9W7HYH8-F1
#
_entry.id   AF-A0A9W7HYH8-F1
#
_cell.length_a   1.000
_cell.length_b   1.000
_cell.length_c   1.000
_cell.angle_alpha   90.00
_cell.angle_beta   90.00
_cell.angle_gamma   90.00
#
_symmetry.space_group_name_H-M   'P 1'
#
loop_
_entity.id
_entity.type
_entity.pdbx_description
1 polymer ?
#
loop_
_entity_poly.entity_id
_entity_poly.type
_entity_poly.pdbx_seq_one_letter_code
_entity_poly.pdbx_strand_id
1 'polypeptide(L)'
;MEKMRYCDNFFQSSKPYFAMISLQFGYAGMNVITKVSLNRGMSHYVLVVYRHAFATAAIAPFAFIFERRGQPKITFSLFMQIFILALLGPVIDQNLYYAGLKYTSPTFSCAMSNVLPAMTFIMAAICRMEKIDVKNVRCQAKILGTTVTVAGAMLMTLYKGPILDLFWIKNNVHTSQTQSDVTDSTYKDWLKGSLLLLIATFAWASLFVLQAKALKTYKDHQLSLTSLVCFVGTLQAIAVTFVMEHKAAVWQIGWDMNLLAAAYAGIVTSSISYYVQGLVIKKRGPVFATAFSPLMMIIVAIMGSFILAEKIFLGGVIGSILIVMGLYSVLWGKHREEEGEEDEIPEAVKSNSNQVIEANKSLPVFGILQSCSRKKIDICFAMADKAVTIRTRKFMTNRLLSRKQFIIDVLHPGRPNVSKAELKEKLSRMYEVKDPNSIFVFKFRTHFGGGKSTGFGLIYDSVENAKKYEPKYRLIRNGLDTKVEKSRKQMKERKNRAKKIRGVKKTKAGEAAKKK
;
A
#
# COMPACT_ATOMS: atom_id res chain seq x y z
N MET A 1 -0.84 14.37 24.48
CA MET A 1 0.09 14.22 23.34
C MET A 1 0.05 12.79 22.80
N GLU A 2 0.17 11.74 23.62
CA GLU A 2 0.03 10.35 23.14
C GLU A 2 -1.34 10.03 22.52
N LYS A 3 -2.46 10.47 23.11
CA LYS A 3 -3.80 10.27 22.49
C LYS A 3 -3.96 10.99 21.14
N MET A 4 -3.42 12.20 20.99
CA MET A 4 -3.42 12.92 19.71
C MET A 4 -2.57 12.19 18.67
N ARG A 5 -1.36 11.78 19.05
CA ARG A 5 -0.45 11.04 18.18
C ARG A 5 -0.98 9.65 17.79
N TYR A 6 -1.77 9.01 18.67
CA TYR A 6 -2.47 7.77 18.35
C TYR A 6 -3.62 8.00 17.37
N CYS A 7 -4.43 9.05 17.55
CA CYS A 7 -5.47 9.43 16.59
C CYS A 7 -4.88 9.82 15.23
N ASP A 8 -3.75 10.54 15.20
CA ASP A 8 -3.06 10.92 13.97
C ASP A 8 -2.52 9.69 13.24
N ASN A 9 -1.90 8.75 13.96
CA ASN A 9 -1.43 7.48 13.41
C ASN A 9 -2.59 6.62 12.88
N PHE A 10 -3.69 6.51 13.64
CA PHE A 10 -4.88 5.76 13.21
C PHE A 10 -5.49 6.39 11.95
N PHE A 11 -5.63 7.71 11.91
CA PHE A 11 -6.12 8.42 10.74
C PHE A 11 -5.21 8.20 9.53
N GLN A 12 -3.89 8.26 9.73
CA GLN A 12 -2.91 8.04 8.67
C GLN A 12 -2.88 6.61 8.13
N SER A 13 -3.08 5.61 8.99
CA SER A 13 -3.20 4.20 8.60
C SER A 13 -4.51 3.89 7.88
N SER A 14 -5.61 4.55 8.24
CA SER A 14 -6.95 4.33 7.67
C SER A 14 -7.19 5.08 6.35
N LYS A 15 -6.43 6.16 6.06
CA LYS A 15 -6.51 6.93 4.79
C LYS A 15 -6.64 6.08 3.52
N PRO A 16 -5.77 5.08 3.24
CA PRO A 16 -5.87 4.29 2.02
C PRO A 16 -7.17 3.48 1.92
N TYR A 17 -7.77 3.06 3.04
CA TYR A 17 -9.03 2.32 3.05
C TYR A 17 -10.21 3.22 2.65
N PHE A 18 -10.33 4.39 3.31
CA PHE A 18 -11.37 5.37 2.97
C PHE A 18 -11.24 5.87 1.53
N ALA A 19 -10.00 6.10 1.07
CA ALA A 19 -9.71 6.50 -0.30
C ALA A 19 -10.21 5.45 -1.30
N MET A 20 -9.85 4.17 -1.10
CA MET A 20 -10.30 3.09 -2.00
C MET A 20 -11.82 2.91 -1.98
N ILE A 21 -12.47 2.93 -0.81
CA ILE A 21 -13.93 2.84 -0.71
C ILE A 21 -14.61 3.97 -1.48
N SER A 22 -14.11 5.21 -1.34
CA SER A 22 -14.64 6.38 -2.04
C SER A 22 -14.50 6.25 -3.57
N LEU A 23 -13.40 5.67 -4.06
CA LEU A 23 -13.23 5.40 -5.49
C LEU A 23 -14.27 4.41 -6.03
N GLN A 24 -14.66 3.41 -5.24
CA GLN A 24 -15.67 2.43 -5.68
C GLN A 24 -17.05 3.06 -5.87
N PHE A 25 -17.42 4.07 -5.08
CA PHE A 25 -18.63 4.86 -5.32
C PHE A 25 -18.56 5.62 -6.66
N GLY A 26 -17.39 6.20 -6.97
CA GLY A 26 -17.16 6.87 -8.26
C GLY A 26 -17.27 5.92 -9.45
N TYR A 27 -16.68 4.72 -9.35
CA TYR A 27 -16.77 3.71 -10.40
C TYR A 27 -18.20 3.14 -10.56
N ALA A 28 -18.93 2.95 -9.46
CA ALA A 28 -20.31 2.50 -9.48
C ALA A 28 -21.22 3.50 -10.22
N GLY A 29 -21.13 4.79 -9.89
CA GLY A 29 -21.87 5.85 -10.59
C GLY A 29 -21.56 5.89 -12.08
N MET A 30 -20.29 5.70 -12.45
CA MET A 30 -19.85 5.70 -13.83
C MET A 30 -20.47 4.57 -14.67
N ASN A 31 -20.60 3.37 -14.12
CA ASN A 31 -21.20 2.24 -14.84
C ASN A 31 -22.65 2.50 -15.24
N VAL A 32 -23.42 3.16 -14.38
CA VAL A 32 -24.81 3.53 -14.67
C VAL A 32 -24.87 4.62 -15.74
N ILE A 33 -24.13 5.72 -15.52
CA ILE A 33 -24.14 6.88 -16.44
C ILE A 33 -23.68 6.47 -17.85
N THR A 34 -22.62 5.67 -17.93
CA THR A 34 -22.08 5.20 -19.21
C THR A 34 -23.05 4.30 -19.93
N LYS A 35 -23.72 3.38 -19.23
CA LYS A 35 -24.70 2.49 -19.87
C LYS A 35 -25.83 3.29 -20.50
N VAL A 36 -26.33 4.32 -19.81
CA VAL A 36 -27.37 5.22 -20.35
C VAL A 36 -26.86 5.94 -21.61
N SER A 37 -25.63 6.47 -21.57
CA SER A 37 -25.03 7.17 -22.71
C SER A 37 -24.78 6.27 -23.92
N LEU A 38 -24.27 5.06 -23.71
CA LEU A 38 -24.04 4.06 -24.77
C LEU A 38 -25.35 3.57 -25.39
N ASN A 39 -26.40 3.38 -24.58
CA ASN A 39 -27.73 2.98 -25.07
C ASN A 39 -28.38 4.07 -25.94
N ARG A 40 -28.06 5.36 -25.70
CA ARG A 40 -28.50 6.49 -26.53
C ARG A 40 -27.71 6.64 -27.85
N GLY A 41 -26.80 5.71 -28.14
CA GLY A 41 -26.07 5.66 -29.41
C GLY A 41 -24.73 6.39 -29.41
N MET A 42 -24.23 6.86 -28.25
CA MET A 42 -22.89 7.44 -28.17
C MET A 42 -21.82 6.40 -28.52
N SER A 43 -20.86 6.78 -29.37
CA SER A 43 -19.70 5.93 -29.63
C SER A 43 -18.79 5.88 -28.40
N HIS A 44 -18.55 4.67 -27.89
CA HIS A 44 -17.64 4.42 -26.79
C HIS A 44 -16.20 4.90 -27.06
N TYR A 45 -15.72 4.84 -28.31
CA TYR A 45 -14.40 5.34 -28.68
C TYR A 45 -14.27 6.85 -28.41
N VAL A 46 -15.26 7.61 -28.87
CA VAL A 46 -15.35 9.05 -28.62
C VAL A 46 -15.49 9.36 -27.14
N LEU A 47 -16.31 8.59 -26.41
CA LEU A 47 -16.43 8.74 -24.95
C LEU A 47 -15.08 8.58 -24.24
N VAL A 48 -14.25 7.61 -24.64
CA VAL A 48 -12.91 7.39 -24.06
C VAL A 48 -11.99 8.57 -24.35
N VAL A 49 -12.02 9.15 -25.56
CA VAL A 49 -11.25 10.34 -25.90
C VAL A 49 -11.61 11.50 -24.97
N TYR A 50 -12.89 11.86 -24.92
CA TYR A 50 -13.35 12.99 -24.10
C TYR A 50 -13.10 12.74 -22.62
N ARG A 51 -13.32 11.50 -22.13
CA ARG A 51 -12.99 11.11 -20.76
C ARG A 51 -11.54 11.47 -20.41
N HIS A 52 -10.57 11.04 -21.20
CA HIS A 52 -9.17 11.33 -20.88
C HIS A 52 -8.75 12.77 -21.16
N ALA A 53 -9.42 13.45 -22.11
CA ALA A 53 -9.22 14.88 -22.35
C ALA A 53 -9.64 15.70 -21.13
N PHE A 54 -10.85 15.45 -20.59
CA PHE A 54 -11.31 16.06 -19.34
C PHE A 54 -10.41 15.70 -18.16
N ALA A 55 -9.95 14.46 -18.08
CA ALA A 55 -9.03 14.04 -17.03
C ALA A 55 -7.71 14.81 -17.07
N THR A 56 -7.15 14.98 -18.27
CA THR A 56 -5.92 15.74 -18.49
C THR A 56 -6.12 17.21 -18.14
N ALA A 57 -7.20 17.83 -18.61
CA ALA A 57 -7.53 19.22 -18.30
C ALA A 57 -7.72 19.45 -16.80
N ALA A 58 -8.30 18.49 -16.08
CA ALA A 58 -8.49 18.58 -14.63
C ALA A 58 -7.18 18.46 -13.85
N ILE A 59 -6.28 17.54 -14.23
CA ILE A 59 -5.09 17.23 -13.40
C ILE A 59 -3.81 17.95 -13.83
N ALA A 60 -3.67 18.31 -15.10
CA ALA A 60 -2.47 18.96 -15.63
C ALA A 60 -2.12 20.29 -14.94
N PRO A 61 -3.09 21.18 -14.60
CA PRO A 61 -2.77 22.42 -13.88
C PRO A 61 -2.16 22.14 -12.50
N PHE A 62 -2.69 21.15 -11.77
CA PHE A 62 -2.16 20.78 -10.46
C PHE A 62 -0.77 20.16 -10.54
N ALA A 63 -0.52 19.32 -11.56
CA ALA A 63 0.81 18.78 -11.82
C ALA A 63 1.81 19.91 -12.12
N PHE A 64 1.42 20.91 -12.92
CA PHE A 64 2.28 22.04 -13.24
C PHE A 64 2.55 22.96 -12.05
N ILE A 65 1.56 23.20 -11.18
CA ILE A 65 1.72 24.10 -10.04
C ILE A 65 2.53 23.44 -8.92
N PHE A 66 2.22 22.20 -8.57
CA PHE A 66 2.81 21.54 -7.40
C PHE A 66 4.12 20.79 -7.68
N GLU A 67 4.31 20.30 -8.91
CA GLU A 67 5.38 19.35 -9.23
C GLU A 67 6.37 19.86 -10.30
N ARG A 68 6.29 21.14 -10.73
CA ARG A 68 7.18 21.71 -11.77
C ARG A 68 8.66 21.78 -11.38
N ARG A 69 9.01 21.73 -10.10
CA ARG A 69 10.42 21.73 -9.64
C ARG A 69 10.93 20.31 -9.45
N GLY A 70 12.03 19.97 -10.12
CA GLY A 70 12.75 18.71 -9.91
C GLY A 70 12.17 17.49 -10.63
N GLN A 71 11.38 17.67 -11.70
CA GLN A 71 10.86 16.56 -12.50
C GLN A 71 12.02 15.72 -13.10
N PRO A 72 11.90 14.39 -13.11
CA PRO A 72 12.87 13.55 -13.78
C PRO A 72 12.87 13.86 -15.29
N LYS A 73 14.06 13.90 -15.90
CA LYS A 73 14.18 14.02 -17.35
C LYS A 73 13.44 12.84 -17.99
N ILE A 74 12.53 13.12 -18.92
CA ILE A 74 11.81 12.09 -19.68
C ILE A 74 12.84 11.39 -20.58
N THR A 75 13.35 10.24 -20.13
CA THR A 75 14.16 9.35 -20.95
C THR A 75 13.25 8.47 -21.81
N PHE A 76 13.77 7.95 -22.93
CA PHE A 76 13.00 7.09 -23.82
C PHE A 76 12.39 5.87 -23.13
N SER A 77 13.16 5.21 -22.24
CA SER A 77 12.66 4.07 -21.46
C SER A 77 11.48 4.45 -20.56
N LEU A 78 11.52 5.64 -19.96
CA LEU A 78 10.46 6.14 -19.11
C LEU A 78 9.21 6.53 -19.91
N PHE A 79 9.41 7.15 -21.07
CA PHE A 79 8.34 7.43 -22.01
C PHE A 79 7.65 6.14 -22.45
N MET A 80 8.41 5.09 -22.79
CA MET A 80 7.86 3.79 -23.15
C MET A 80 7.05 3.14 -22.01
N GLN A 81 7.49 3.28 -20.76
CA GLN A 81 6.70 2.83 -19.60
C GLN A 81 5.36 3.57 -19.49
N ILE A 82 5.36 4.90 -19.66
CA ILE A 82 4.12 5.70 -19.64
C ILE A 82 3.23 5.36 -20.82
N PHE A 83 3.82 5.18 -22.01
CA PHE A 83 3.10 4.82 -23.23
C PHE A 83 2.38 3.47 -23.08
N ILE A 84 3.05 2.45 -22.54
CA ILE A 84 2.45 1.15 -22.26
C ILE A 84 1.36 1.27 -21.19
N LEU A 85 1.58 2.10 -20.15
CA LEU A 85 0.61 2.31 -19.09
C LEU A 85 -0.67 2.99 -19.61
N ALA A 86 -0.52 3.98 -20.50
CA ALA A 86 -1.61 4.64 -21.20
C ALA A 86 -2.34 3.70 -22.17
N LEU A 87 -1.60 2.82 -22.84
CA LEU A 87 -2.18 1.85 -23.77
C LEU A 87 -3.02 0.81 -23.04
N LEU A 88 -2.52 0.25 -21.94
CA LEU A 88 -3.22 -0.80 -21.20
C LEU A 88 -4.47 -0.29 -20.47
N GLY A 89 -4.38 0.87 -19.82
CA GLY A 89 -5.50 1.42 -19.05
C GLY A 89 -6.42 2.30 -19.89
N PRO A 90 -6.03 3.55 -20.13
CA PRO A 90 -6.83 4.50 -20.88
C PRO A 90 -7.42 3.98 -22.19
N VAL A 91 -6.69 3.16 -22.95
CA VAL A 91 -7.10 2.73 -24.28
C VAL A 91 -7.71 1.33 -24.28
N ILE A 92 -6.92 0.29 -23.97
CA ILE A 92 -7.36 -1.11 -24.09
C ILE A 92 -8.45 -1.41 -23.08
N ASP A 93 -8.18 -1.22 -21.78
CA ASP A 93 -9.17 -1.50 -20.72
C ASP A 93 -10.47 -0.73 -20.95
N GLN A 94 -10.42 0.61 -21.10
CA GLN A 94 -11.66 1.40 -21.18
C GLN A 94 -12.49 1.09 -22.44
N ASN A 95 -11.87 0.96 -23.62
CA ASN A 95 -12.62 0.64 -24.85
C ASN A 95 -13.22 -0.77 -24.79
N LEU A 96 -12.44 -1.77 -24.38
CA LEU A 96 -12.94 -3.14 -24.26
C LEU A 96 -14.00 -3.28 -23.16
N TYR A 97 -13.84 -2.56 -22.05
CA TYR A 97 -14.84 -2.52 -20.99
C TYR A 97 -16.16 -1.94 -21.48
N TYR A 98 -16.14 -0.80 -22.19
CA TYR A 98 -17.37 -0.21 -22.74
C TYR A 98 -17.99 -1.02 -23.87
N ALA A 99 -17.17 -1.62 -24.74
CA ALA A 99 -17.65 -2.56 -25.73
C ALA A 99 -18.34 -3.76 -25.06
N GLY A 100 -17.73 -4.34 -24.03
CA GLY A 100 -18.31 -5.41 -23.22
C GLY A 100 -19.59 -4.99 -22.50
N LEU A 101 -19.62 -3.78 -21.92
CA LEU A 101 -20.78 -3.20 -21.26
C LEU A 101 -21.94 -2.94 -22.23
N LYS A 102 -21.66 -2.71 -23.52
CA LYS A 102 -22.69 -2.56 -24.55
C LYS A 102 -23.44 -3.88 -24.76
N TYR A 103 -22.71 -4.99 -24.86
CA TYR A 103 -23.25 -6.34 -25.06
C TYR A 103 -23.78 -7.01 -23.78
N THR A 104 -23.47 -6.46 -22.60
CA THR A 104 -23.84 -7.05 -21.31
C THR A 104 -24.54 -6.03 -20.40
N SER A 105 -24.82 -6.41 -19.15
CA SER A 105 -25.39 -5.51 -18.14
C SER A 105 -24.29 -4.89 -17.25
N PRO A 106 -24.57 -3.71 -16.63
CA PRO A 106 -23.67 -3.13 -15.62
C PRO A 106 -23.35 -4.12 -14.49
N THR A 107 -24.34 -4.88 -14.03
CA THR A 107 -24.18 -5.89 -12.98
C THR A 107 -23.23 -7.02 -13.41
N PHE A 108 -23.35 -7.49 -14.65
CA PHE A 108 -22.46 -8.51 -15.19
C PHE A 108 -21.03 -7.99 -15.37
N SER A 109 -20.86 -6.75 -15.85
CA SER A 109 -19.54 -6.12 -15.98
C SER A 109 -18.86 -5.91 -14.62
N CYS A 110 -19.64 -5.57 -13.59
CA CYS A 110 -19.15 -5.53 -12.21
C CYS A 110 -18.76 -6.92 -11.70
N ALA A 111 -19.46 -7.98 -12.11
CA ALA A 111 -19.12 -9.35 -11.75
C ALA A 111 -17.76 -9.77 -12.29
N MET A 112 -17.50 -9.46 -13.56
CA MET A 112 -16.21 -9.75 -14.18
C MET A 112 -15.06 -8.98 -13.52
N SER A 113 -15.34 -7.76 -13.05
CA SER A 113 -14.37 -6.95 -12.31
C SER A 113 -13.97 -7.55 -10.95
N ASN A 114 -14.69 -8.55 -10.44
CA ASN A 114 -14.34 -9.26 -9.21
C ASN A 114 -13.22 -10.27 -9.41
N VAL A 115 -12.88 -10.60 -10.67
CA VAL A 115 -11.72 -11.41 -11.03
C VAL A 115 -10.43 -10.58 -10.96
N LEU A 116 -10.53 -9.24 -10.93
CA LEU A 116 -9.40 -8.31 -10.89
C LEU A 116 -8.38 -8.59 -9.77
N PRO A 117 -8.76 -8.82 -8.49
CA PRO A 117 -7.78 -9.07 -7.43
C PRO A 117 -6.98 -10.35 -7.71
N ALA A 118 -7.62 -11.40 -8.22
CA ALA A 118 -6.98 -12.66 -8.57
C ALA A 118 -5.98 -12.47 -9.72
N MET A 119 -6.40 -11.79 -10.80
CA MET A 119 -5.50 -11.51 -11.94
C MET A 119 -4.32 -10.62 -11.52
N THR A 120 -4.57 -9.66 -10.64
CA THR A 120 -3.53 -8.76 -10.12
C THR A 120 -2.53 -9.50 -9.25
N PHE A 121 -2.99 -10.46 -8.42
CA PHE A 121 -2.10 -11.31 -7.64
C PHE A 121 -1.21 -12.17 -8.55
N ILE A 122 -1.79 -12.82 -9.57
CA ILE A 122 -1.03 -13.62 -10.56
C ILE A 122 0.00 -12.73 -11.27
N MET A 123 -0.41 -11.55 -11.74
CA MET A 123 0.48 -10.64 -12.45
C MET A 123 1.59 -10.08 -11.54
N ALA A 124 1.27 -9.77 -10.28
CA ALA A 124 2.24 -9.31 -9.29
C ALA A 124 3.26 -10.41 -8.94
N ALA A 125 2.83 -11.66 -8.90
CA ALA A 125 3.69 -12.83 -8.73
C ALA A 125 4.66 -13.04 -9.90
N ILE A 126 4.16 -12.99 -11.14
CA ILE A 126 4.97 -13.08 -12.37
C ILE A 126 6.01 -11.95 -12.39
N CYS A 127 5.61 -10.74 -12.02
CA CYS A 127 6.52 -9.59 -11.93
C CYS A 127 7.48 -9.62 -10.74
N ARG A 128 7.50 -10.69 -9.92
CA ARG A 128 8.27 -10.84 -8.68
C ARG A 128 8.10 -9.67 -7.69
N MET A 129 6.92 -9.04 -7.72
CA MET A 129 6.58 -7.94 -6.81
C MET A 129 6.05 -8.44 -5.47
N GLU A 130 5.48 -9.66 -5.45
CA GLU A 130 5.14 -10.37 -4.23
C GLU A 130 5.98 -11.65 -4.12
N LYS A 131 6.59 -11.89 -2.96
CA LYS A 131 7.27 -13.15 -2.66
C LYS A 131 6.22 -14.15 -2.20
N ILE A 132 5.85 -15.08 -3.07
CA ILE A 132 4.94 -16.18 -2.71
C ILE A 132 5.74 -17.20 -1.90
N ASP A 133 5.66 -17.10 -0.58
CA ASP A 133 5.99 -18.22 0.29
C ASP A 133 4.66 -18.88 0.72
N VAL A 134 4.26 -19.93 0.01
CA VAL A 134 2.99 -20.65 0.23
C VAL A 134 2.88 -21.27 1.62
N LYS A 135 4.00 -21.40 2.35
CA LYS A 135 4.03 -21.87 3.74
C LYS A 135 3.77 -20.74 4.74
N ASN A 136 3.85 -19.48 4.31
CA ASN A 136 3.56 -18.33 5.17
C ASN A 136 2.05 -18.12 5.30
N VAL A 137 1.56 -18.12 6.54
CA VAL A 137 0.15 -17.87 6.90
C VAL A 137 -0.39 -16.58 6.28
N ARG A 138 0.47 -15.57 6.08
CA ARG A 138 0.11 -14.29 5.44
C ARG A 138 -0.23 -14.46 3.96
N CYS A 139 0.54 -15.28 3.25
CA CYS A 139 0.31 -15.56 1.84
C CYS A 139 -0.93 -16.44 1.64
N GLN A 140 -1.13 -17.41 2.55
CA GLN A 140 -2.34 -18.23 2.57
C GLN A 140 -3.61 -17.40 2.79
N ALA A 141 -3.59 -16.44 3.71
CA ALA A 141 -4.72 -15.54 3.96
C ALA A 141 -5.10 -14.68 2.74
N LYS A 142 -4.12 -14.26 1.93
CA LYS A 142 -4.37 -13.52 0.69
C LYS A 142 -4.97 -14.39 -0.40
N ILE A 143 -4.41 -15.59 -0.61
CA ILE A 143 -4.90 -16.53 -1.62
C ILE A 143 -6.31 -16.98 -1.27
N LEU A 144 -6.52 -17.45 -0.03
CA LEU A 144 -7.83 -17.89 0.46
C LEU A 144 -8.83 -16.74 0.43
N GLY A 145 -8.46 -15.54 0.89
CA GLY A 145 -9.33 -14.37 0.86
C GLY A 145 -9.75 -14.01 -0.57
N THR A 146 -8.83 -14.06 -1.53
CA THR A 146 -9.12 -13.80 -2.95
C THR A 146 -10.08 -14.85 -3.52
N THR A 147 -9.85 -16.14 -3.24
CA THR A 147 -10.74 -17.23 -3.66
C THR A 147 -12.14 -17.07 -3.07
N VAL A 148 -12.24 -16.73 -1.78
CA VAL A 148 -13.52 -16.49 -1.08
C VAL A 148 -14.24 -15.28 -1.67
N THR A 149 -13.53 -14.21 -2.01
CA THR A 149 -14.11 -13.02 -2.64
C THR A 149 -14.65 -13.32 -4.05
N VAL A 150 -13.91 -14.09 -4.87
CA VAL A 150 -14.36 -14.53 -6.19
C VAL A 150 -15.58 -15.46 -6.08
N ALA A 151 -15.56 -16.40 -5.13
CA ALA A 151 -16.69 -17.28 -4.87
C ALA A 151 -17.94 -16.50 -4.40
N GLY A 152 -17.77 -15.52 -3.51
CA GLY A 152 -18.85 -14.63 -3.05
C GLY A 152 -19.45 -13.81 -4.19
N ALA A 153 -18.60 -13.28 -5.07
CA ALA A 153 -19.02 -12.58 -6.29
C ALA A 153 -19.83 -13.47 -7.25
N MET A 154 -19.35 -14.69 -7.51
CA MET A 154 -20.06 -15.64 -8.36
C MET A 154 -21.42 -16.04 -7.75
N LEU A 155 -21.46 -16.29 -6.43
CA LEU A 155 -22.68 -16.61 -5.71
C LEU A 155 -23.69 -15.46 -5.77
N MET A 156 -23.23 -14.21 -5.67
CA MET A 156 -24.07 -13.02 -5.82
C MET A 156 -24.77 -12.95 -7.18
N THR A 157 -24.11 -13.45 -8.24
CA THR A 157 -24.63 -13.39 -9.62
C THR A 157 -25.44 -14.59 -10.05
N LEU A 158 -25.01 -15.80 -9.65
CA LEU A 158 -25.54 -17.06 -10.16
C LEU A 158 -26.67 -17.59 -9.28
N TYR A 159 -26.67 -17.27 -7.98
CA TYR A 159 -27.69 -17.76 -7.06
C TYR A 159 -28.83 -16.75 -6.89
N LYS A 160 -29.91 -16.93 -7.65
CA LYS A 160 -31.18 -16.25 -7.39
C LYS A 160 -31.97 -17.07 -6.36
N GLY A 161 -31.67 -16.85 -5.09
CA GLY A 161 -32.47 -17.40 -3.97
C GLY A 161 -33.83 -16.69 -3.83
N PRO A 162 -34.59 -16.96 -2.75
CA PRO A 162 -35.85 -16.29 -2.45
C PRO A 162 -35.69 -14.76 -2.47
N ILE A 163 -36.73 -14.07 -2.94
CA ILE A 163 -36.81 -12.62 -2.88
C ILE A 163 -36.87 -12.23 -1.40
N LEU A 164 -35.96 -11.36 -0.97
CA LEU A 164 -36.04 -10.77 0.35
C LEU A 164 -36.83 -9.46 0.23
N ASP A 165 -38.07 -9.47 0.72
CA ASP A 165 -38.87 -8.26 0.83
C ASP A 165 -38.31 -7.40 1.96
N LEU A 166 -37.49 -6.42 1.60
CA LEU A 166 -37.00 -5.40 2.54
C LEU A 166 -38.18 -4.53 3.00
N PHE A 167 -38.18 -4.15 4.29
CA PHE A 167 -39.27 -3.40 4.97
C PHE A 167 -39.71 -2.09 4.28
N TRP A 168 -38.94 -1.57 3.32
CA TRP A 168 -39.23 -0.36 2.56
C TRP A 168 -39.93 -0.60 1.20
N ILE A 169 -40.04 -1.85 0.74
CA ILE A 169 -40.66 -2.23 -0.53
C ILE A 169 -42.07 -2.77 -0.26
N LYS A 170 -42.90 -1.98 0.43
CA LYS A 170 -44.34 -2.27 0.53
C LYS A 170 -45.08 -1.24 -0.30
N ASN A 171 -44.96 -1.33 -1.62
CA ASN A 171 -45.94 -0.86 -2.58
C ASN A 171 -45.64 -1.38 -3.99
N ASN A 172 -46.64 -2.10 -4.51
CA ASN A 172 -47.01 -2.36 -5.91
C ASN A 172 -45.92 -2.31 -7.00
N VAL A 173 -45.70 -3.45 -7.68
CA VAL A 173 -45.80 -3.60 -9.14
C VAL A 173 -45.55 -5.09 -9.49
N HIS A 174 -46.48 -5.70 -10.23
CA HIS A 174 -46.23 -6.93 -10.97
C HIS A 174 -45.17 -6.65 -12.05
N THR A 175 -44.02 -7.32 -12.02
CA THR A 175 -43.11 -7.37 -13.16
C THR A 175 -43.09 -8.80 -13.70
N SER A 176 -43.58 -8.91 -14.92
CA SER A 176 -43.51 -10.07 -15.79
C SER A 176 -42.08 -10.57 -15.91
N GLN A 177 -41.88 -11.86 -15.64
CA GLN A 177 -40.67 -12.55 -16.04
C GLN A 177 -40.67 -12.69 -17.55
N THR A 178 -39.89 -11.88 -18.26
CA THR A 178 -39.46 -12.21 -19.62
C THR A 178 -38.32 -13.22 -19.53
N GLN A 179 -38.66 -14.50 -19.47
CA GLN A 179 -37.79 -15.54 -20.02
C GLN A 179 -37.82 -15.36 -21.55
N SER A 180 -36.83 -14.67 -22.09
CA SER A 180 -36.60 -14.66 -23.54
C SER A 180 -35.82 -15.92 -23.90
N ASP A 181 -36.40 -16.79 -24.72
CA ASP A 181 -35.68 -17.84 -25.44
C ASP A 181 -34.46 -17.21 -26.13
N VAL A 182 -33.27 -17.62 -25.71
CA VAL A 182 -32.01 -17.05 -26.20
C VAL A 182 -31.75 -17.63 -27.58
N THR A 183 -31.99 -16.85 -28.63
CA THR A 183 -31.56 -17.21 -29.99
C THR A 183 -30.03 -17.37 -30.04
N ASP A 184 -29.52 -18.24 -30.93
CA ASP A 184 -28.08 -18.49 -31.09
C ASP A 184 -27.26 -17.21 -31.34
N SER A 185 -27.88 -16.17 -31.92
CA SER A 185 -27.29 -14.84 -32.11
C SER A 185 -27.08 -14.05 -30.80
N THR A 186 -28.07 -14.10 -29.88
CA THR A 186 -28.02 -13.40 -28.60
C THR A 186 -26.99 -14.02 -27.65
N TYR A 187 -26.82 -15.34 -27.70
CA TYR A 187 -25.78 -16.05 -26.95
C TYR A 187 -24.38 -15.67 -27.42
N LYS A 188 -24.17 -15.61 -28.75
CA LYS A 188 -22.89 -15.17 -29.34
C LYS A 188 -22.51 -13.74 -28.94
N ASP A 189 -23.45 -12.81 -28.92
CA ASP A 189 -23.21 -11.43 -28.48
C ASP A 189 -22.87 -11.34 -26.98
N TRP A 190 -23.58 -12.10 -26.14
CA TRP A 190 -23.30 -12.15 -24.71
C TRP A 190 -21.93 -12.78 -24.40
N LEU A 191 -21.54 -13.85 -25.11
CA LEU A 191 -20.21 -14.45 -25.02
C LEU A 191 -19.12 -13.48 -25.46
N LYS A 192 -19.33 -12.77 -26.58
CA LYS A 192 -18.42 -11.73 -27.07
C LYS A 192 -18.21 -10.65 -26.00
N GLY A 193 -19.29 -10.16 -25.39
CA GLY A 193 -19.22 -9.20 -24.29
C GLY A 193 -18.43 -9.70 -23.08
N SER A 194 -18.63 -10.97 -22.71
CA SER A 194 -17.92 -11.63 -21.61
C SER A 194 -16.41 -11.73 -21.86
N LEU A 195 -16.02 -12.12 -23.07
CA LEU A 195 -14.61 -12.20 -23.47
C LEU A 195 -13.93 -10.83 -23.46
N LEU A 196 -14.61 -9.79 -23.98
CA LEU A 196 -14.11 -8.41 -23.97
C LEU A 196 -13.88 -7.90 -22.54
N LEU A 197 -14.80 -8.18 -21.62
CA LEU A 197 -14.66 -7.79 -20.20
C LEU A 197 -13.52 -8.54 -19.50
N LEU A 198 -13.28 -9.80 -19.85
CA LEU A 198 -12.16 -10.58 -19.31
C LEU A 198 -10.82 -9.99 -19.76
N ILE A 199 -10.69 -9.65 -21.04
CA ILE A 199 -9.49 -9.00 -21.59
C ILE A 199 -9.29 -7.61 -20.95
N ALA A 200 -10.37 -6.82 -20.79
CA ALA A 200 -10.31 -5.54 -20.09
C ALA A 200 -9.80 -5.70 -18.65
N THR A 201 -10.33 -6.68 -17.91
CA THR A 201 -9.91 -6.99 -16.54
C THR A 201 -8.43 -7.37 -16.45
N PHE A 202 -7.93 -8.13 -17.44
CA PHE A 202 -6.50 -8.46 -17.54
C PHE A 202 -5.63 -7.23 -17.83
N ALA A 203 -6.07 -6.35 -18.73
CA ALA A 203 -5.39 -5.11 -19.04
C ALA A 203 -5.35 -4.17 -17.82
N TRP A 204 -6.45 -4.09 -17.07
CA TRP A 204 -6.53 -3.30 -15.84
C TRP A 204 -5.61 -3.86 -14.76
N ALA A 205 -5.61 -5.18 -14.52
CA ALA A 205 -4.68 -5.83 -13.59
C ALA A 205 -3.20 -5.55 -13.95
N SER A 206 -2.89 -5.62 -15.25
CA SER A 206 -1.55 -5.31 -15.77
C SER A 206 -1.17 -3.85 -15.53
N LEU A 207 -2.12 -2.92 -15.68
CA LEU A 207 -1.94 -1.52 -15.34
C LEU A 207 -1.56 -1.34 -13.87
N PHE A 208 -2.28 -1.96 -12.91
CA PHE A 208 -1.95 -1.81 -11.48
C PHE A 208 -0.50 -2.24 -11.18
N VAL A 209 -0.07 -3.37 -11.74
CA VAL A 209 1.28 -3.92 -11.52
C VAL A 209 2.36 -3.07 -12.18
N LEU A 210 2.15 -2.63 -13.42
CA LEU A 210 3.10 -1.76 -14.12
C LEU A 210 3.15 -0.35 -13.51
N GLN A 211 2.00 0.19 -13.09
CA GLN A 211 1.93 1.47 -12.38
C GLN A 211 2.75 1.43 -11.08
N ALA A 212 2.75 0.30 -10.36
CA ALA A 212 3.57 0.13 -9.17
C ALA A 212 5.09 0.21 -9.46
N LYS A 213 5.53 -0.20 -10.65
CA LYS A 213 6.92 -0.01 -11.11
C LYS A 213 7.18 1.45 -11.51
N ALA A 214 6.27 2.07 -12.27
CA ALA A 214 6.39 3.46 -12.70
C ALA A 214 6.45 4.44 -11.50
N LEU A 215 5.69 4.17 -10.45
CA LEU A 215 5.67 4.96 -9.20
C LEU A 215 6.97 4.88 -8.39
N LYS A 216 7.81 3.85 -8.61
CA LYS A 216 9.16 3.82 -8.01
C LYS A 216 10.08 4.82 -8.70
N THR A 217 9.93 5.01 -10.01
CA THR A 217 10.69 6.00 -10.80
C THR A 217 10.18 7.42 -10.56
N TYR A 218 8.85 7.61 -10.55
CA TYR A 218 8.17 8.89 -10.26
C TYR A 218 7.83 9.03 -8.77
N LYS A 219 8.79 8.76 -7.89
CA LYS A 219 8.53 8.68 -6.45
C LYS A 219 7.95 10.00 -5.90
N ASP A 220 8.41 11.16 -6.37
CA ASP A 220 7.99 12.46 -5.82
C ASP A 220 7.08 13.27 -6.75
N HIS A 221 6.78 12.75 -7.96
CA HIS A 221 6.06 13.45 -9.02
C HIS A 221 4.86 12.64 -9.53
N GLN A 222 3.92 12.36 -8.65
CA GLN A 222 2.81 11.47 -8.94
C GLN A 222 1.69 12.15 -9.75
N LEU A 223 1.40 13.42 -9.48
CA LEU A 223 0.41 14.18 -10.27
C LEU A 223 0.88 14.29 -11.72
N SER A 224 2.18 14.49 -11.93
CA SER A 224 2.81 14.50 -13.25
C SER A 224 2.69 13.15 -13.95
N LEU A 225 2.93 12.03 -13.25
CA LEU A 225 2.75 10.69 -13.83
C LEU A 225 1.30 10.49 -14.30
N THR A 226 0.32 10.80 -13.44
CA THR A 226 -1.11 10.67 -13.81
C THR A 226 -1.47 11.59 -14.97
N SER A 227 -1.00 12.84 -14.96
CA SER A 227 -1.22 13.79 -16.06
C SER A 227 -0.65 13.28 -17.39
N LEU A 228 0.57 12.74 -17.39
CA LEU A 228 1.21 12.18 -18.58
C LEU A 228 0.49 10.94 -19.09
N VAL A 229 0.04 10.06 -18.20
CA VAL A 229 -0.76 8.86 -18.56
C VAL A 229 -2.08 9.26 -19.19
N CYS A 230 -2.80 10.23 -18.61
CA CYS A 230 -4.04 10.74 -19.18
C CYS A 230 -3.80 11.42 -20.53
N PHE A 231 -2.76 12.24 -20.66
CA PHE A 231 -2.44 12.96 -21.89
C PHE A 231 -2.06 12.01 -23.03
N VAL A 232 -1.11 11.08 -22.79
CA VAL A 232 -0.74 10.06 -23.78
C VAL A 232 -1.93 9.15 -24.09
N GLY A 233 -2.75 8.83 -23.09
CA GLY A 233 -4.00 8.09 -23.25
C GLY A 233 -5.00 8.80 -24.16
N THR A 234 -5.14 10.13 -24.05
CA THR A 234 -5.96 10.92 -24.97
C THR A 234 -5.44 10.82 -26.40
N LEU A 235 -4.13 10.98 -26.62
CA LEU A 235 -3.53 10.89 -27.96
C LEU A 235 -3.72 9.52 -28.59
N GLN A 236 -3.49 8.44 -27.82
CA GLN A 236 -3.69 7.08 -28.30
C GLN A 236 -5.19 6.79 -28.55
N ALA A 237 -6.09 7.26 -27.68
CA ALA A 237 -7.52 7.10 -27.86
C ALA A 237 -8.02 7.86 -29.11
N ILE A 238 -7.48 9.04 -29.39
CA ILE A 238 -7.78 9.80 -30.62
C ILE A 238 -7.37 8.97 -31.84
N ALA A 239 -6.15 8.41 -31.84
CA ALA A 239 -5.67 7.56 -32.93
C ALA A 239 -6.57 6.34 -33.16
N VAL A 240 -6.95 5.63 -32.09
CA VAL A 240 -7.88 4.49 -32.19
C VAL A 240 -9.25 4.93 -32.69
N THR A 241 -9.75 6.07 -32.24
CA THR A 241 -11.06 6.59 -32.65
C THR A 241 -11.06 6.97 -34.12
N PHE A 242 -10.00 7.59 -34.65
CA PHE A 242 -9.91 7.88 -36.08
C PHE A 242 -9.90 6.62 -36.95
N VAL A 243 -9.28 5.54 -36.47
CA VAL A 243 -9.26 4.25 -37.18
C VAL A 243 -10.63 3.56 -37.13
N MET A 244 -11.38 3.71 -36.03
CA MET A 244 -12.66 3.00 -35.83
C MET A 244 -13.88 3.80 -36.33
N GLU A 245 -13.86 5.13 -36.18
CA GLU A 245 -14.97 6.04 -36.46
C GLU A 245 -14.59 7.03 -37.55
N HIS A 246 -14.97 6.71 -38.79
CA HIS A 246 -14.63 7.49 -39.97
C HIS A 246 -15.56 8.71 -40.18
N LYS A 247 -16.67 8.78 -39.45
CA LYS A 247 -17.67 9.85 -39.59
C LYS A 247 -17.39 10.99 -38.62
N ALA A 248 -17.16 12.20 -39.14
CA ALA A 248 -16.92 13.39 -38.34
C ALA A 248 -18.10 13.75 -37.40
N ALA A 249 -19.33 13.39 -37.75
CA ALA A 249 -20.52 13.62 -36.93
C ALA A 249 -20.47 12.91 -35.57
N VAL A 250 -19.74 11.79 -35.45
CA VAL A 250 -19.65 11.01 -34.19
C VAL A 250 -18.86 11.77 -33.11
N TRP A 251 -18.03 12.74 -33.52
CA TRP A 251 -17.25 13.58 -32.61
C TRP A 251 -18.06 14.72 -31.98
N GLN A 252 -19.25 15.01 -32.51
CA GLN A 252 -20.12 16.06 -32.00
C GLN A 252 -20.79 15.58 -30.70
N ILE A 253 -20.37 16.16 -29.57
CA ILE A 253 -21.04 16.00 -28.27
C ILE A 253 -21.90 17.25 -28.04
N GLY A 254 -23.20 17.03 -27.86
CA GLY A 254 -24.13 18.10 -27.45
C GLY A 254 -24.06 18.41 -25.96
N TRP A 255 -24.77 19.44 -25.53
CA TRP A 255 -24.98 19.77 -24.11
C TRP A 255 -26.01 18.83 -23.47
N ASP A 256 -25.70 17.55 -23.41
CA ASP A 256 -26.61 16.49 -23.00
C ASP A 256 -25.97 15.52 -21.98
N MET A 257 -26.64 14.40 -21.73
CA MET A 257 -26.13 13.35 -20.84
C MET A 257 -24.78 12.77 -21.30
N ASN A 258 -24.42 12.87 -22.57
CA ASN A 258 -23.14 12.37 -23.10
C ASN A 258 -21.98 13.26 -22.67
N LEU A 259 -22.17 14.59 -22.66
CA LEU A 259 -21.20 15.53 -22.10
C LEU A 259 -21.03 15.31 -20.59
N LEU A 260 -22.14 15.15 -19.86
CA LEU A 260 -22.11 14.83 -18.43
C LEU A 260 -21.37 13.52 -18.16
N ALA A 261 -21.64 12.48 -18.96
CA ALA A 261 -20.96 11.20 -18.87
C ALA A 261 -19.45 11.36 -19.08
N ALA A 262 -19.03 12.05 -20.14
CA ALA A 262 -17.62 12.28 -20.44
C ALA A 262 -16.90 13.12 -19.37
N ALA A 263 -17.55 14.17 -18.84
CA ALA A 263 -16.98 15.02 -17.80
C ALA A 263 -16.85 14.28 -16.46
N TYR A 264 -17.91 13.58 -16.03
CA TYR A 264 -17.88 12.76 -14.81
C TYR A 264 -16.83 11.64 -14.92
N ALA A 265 -16.77 10.97 -16.08
CA ALA A 265 -15.77 9.96 -16.38
C ALA A 265 -14.35 10.50 -16.25
N GLY A 266 -14.08 11.65 -16.87
CA GLY A 266 -12.76 12.22 -16.91
C GLY A 266 -12.30 12.71 -15.55
N ILE A 267 -13.15 13.47 -14.87
CA ILE A 267 -12.80 14.10 -13.60
C ILE A 267 -12.76 13.04 -12.50
N VAL A 268 -13.85 12.30 -12.29
CA VAL A 268 -13.96 11.40 -11.13
C VAL A 268 -13.20 10.10 -11.38
N THR A 269 -13.50 9.40 -12.48
CA THR A 269 -13.03 8.02 -12.68
C THR A 269 -11.72 7.86 -13.43
N SER A 270 -11.22 8.88 -14.11
CA SER A 270 -9.84 8.91 -14.64
C SER A 270 -8.92 9.76 -13.77
N SER A 271 -9.18 11.05 -13.58
CA SER A 271 -8.21 11.94 -12.95
C SER A 271 -8.02 11.66 -11.45
N ILE A 272 -9.09 11.81 -10.65
CA ILE A 272 -9.04 11.59 -9.19
C ILE A 272 -8.74 10.12 -8.91
N SER A 273 -9.44 9.21 -9.59
CA SER A 273 -9.23 7.77 -9.46
C SER A 273 -7.80 7.33 -9.74
N TYR A 274 -7.20 7.65 -10.90
CA TYR A 274 -5.84 7.21 -11.20
C TYR A 274 -4.80 7.83 -10.26
N TYR A 275 -5.02 9.07 -9.80
CA TYR A 275 -4.16 9.70 -8.81
C TYR A 275 -4.27 9.01 -7.45
N VAL A 276 -5.47 8.85 -6.90
CA VAL A 276 -5.69 8.22 -5.60
C VAL A 276 -5.26 6.75 -5.63
N GLN A 277 -5.57 6.03 -6.70
CA GLN A 277 -5.08 4.68 -6.95
C GLN A 277 -3.55 4.64 -6.88
N GLY A 278 -2.86 5.54 -7.57
CA GLY A 278 -1.39 5.61 -7.51
C GLY A 278 -0.86 5.82 -6.09
N LEU A 279 -1.55 6.65 -5.27
CA LEU A 279 -1.14 6.93 -3.89
C LEU A 279 -1.25 5.67 -3.02
N VAL A 280 -2.32 4.91 -3.22
CA VAL A 280 -2.57 3.67 -2.50
C VAL A 280 -1.59 2.58 -2.94
N ILE A 281 -1.36 2.42 -4.25
CA ILE A 281 -0.39 1.46 -4.79
C ILE A 281 1.01 1.74 -4.24
N LYS A 282 1.42 3.01 -4.20
CA LYS A 282 2.73 3.41 -3.67
C LYS A 282 2.89 3.05 -2.18
N LYS A 283 1.81 3.11 -1.40
CA LYS A 283 1.84 2.83 0.06
C LYS A 283 1.64 1.37 0.42
N ARG A 284 0.69 0.68 -0.23
CA ARG A 284 0.18 -0.66 0.16
C ARG A 284 0.39 -1.72 -0.91
N GLY A 285 0.81 -1.32 -2.11
CA GLY A 285 1.00 -2.20 -3.27
C GLY A 285 -0.25 -2.37 -4.14
N PRO A 286 -0.08 -2.96 -5.35
CA PRO A 286 -1.15 -3.11 -6.33
C PRO A 286 -2.27 -4.06 -5.88
N VAL A 287 -1.91 -5.21 -5.28
CA VAL A 287 -2.89 -6.22 -4.82
C VAL A 287 -3.85 -5.66 -3.76
N PHE A 288 -3.36 -4.77 -2.89
CA PHE A 288 -4.20 -4.10 -1.90
C PHE A 288 -5.24 -3.21 -2.58
N ALA A 289 -4.84 -2.43 -3.59
CA ALA A 289 -5.76 -1.53 -4.27
C ALA A 289 -6.84 -2.31 -5.04
N THR A 290 -6.45 -3.37 -5.74
CA THR A 290 -7.41 -4.17 -6.52
C THR A 290 -8.35 -4.98 -5.65
N ALA A 291 -7.96 -5.34 -4.42
CA ALA A 291 -8.85 -6.03 -3.50
C ALA A 291 -10.20 -5.34 -3.34
N PHE A 292 -10.27 -4.00 -3.39
CA PHE A 292 -11.54 -3.27 -3.20
C PHE A 292 -12.51 -3.32 -4.39
N SER A 293 -12.13 -3.87 -5.55
CA SER A 293 -13.02 -3.89 -6.74
C SER A 293 -14.39 -4.54 -6.51
N PRO A 294 -14.56 -5.57 -5.66
CA PRO A 294 -15.85 -6.20 -5.42
C PRO A 294 -16.83 -5.36 -4.61
N LEU A 295 -16.35 -4.33 -3.91
CA LEU A 295 -17.25 -3.35 -3.30
C LEU A 295 -18.03 -2.55 -4.34
N MET A 296 -17.47 -2.32 -5.54
CA MET A 296 -18.20 -1.68 -6.64
C MET A 296 -19.49 -2.44 -6.95
N MET A 297 -19.44 -3.77 -6.96
CA MET A 297 -20.58 -4.61 -7.25
C MET A 297 -21.70 -4.48 -6.20
N ILE A 298 -21.31 -4.45 -4.92
CA ILE A 298 -22.23 -4.25 -3.80
C ILE A 298 -22.88 -2.86 -3.91
N ILE A 299 -22.09 -1.81 -4.17
CA ILE A 299 -22.58 -0.44 -4.31
C ILE A 299 -23.54 -0.33 -5.50
N VAL A 300 -23.20 -0.92 -6.66
CA VAL A 300 -24.05 -0.94 -7.86
C VAL A 300 -25.36 -1.69 -7.59
N ALA A 301 -25.33 -2.84 -6.90
CA ALA A 301 -26.54 -3.56 -6.55
C ALA A 301 -27.46 -2.75 -5.62
N ILE A 302 -26.88 -2.05 -4.63
CA ILE A 302 -27.64 -1.16 -3.73
C ILE A 302 -28.21 0.03 -4.51
N MET A 303 -27.40 0.74 -5.30
CA MET A 303 -27.87 1.86 -6.11
C MET A 303 -28.93 1.43 -7.13
N GLY A 304 -28.75 0.27 -7.76
CA GLY A 304 -29.72 -0.34 -8.66
C GLY A 304 -31.05 -0.65 -7.97
N SER A 305 -31.03 -1.14 -6.73
CA SER A 305 -32.25 -1.37 -5.95
C SER A 305 -33.03 -0.07 -5.65
N PHE A 306 -32.33 1.05 -5.40
CA PHE A 306 -32.95 2.34 -5.16
C PHE A 306 -33.48 3.02 -6.43
N ILE A 307 -32.76 2.90 -7.55
CA ILE A 307 -33.06 3.66 -8.78
C ILE A 307 -33.92 2.85 -9.75
N LEU A 308 -33.73 1.53 -9.84
CA LEU A 308 -34.41 0.62 -10.78
C LEU A 308 -35.47 -0.26 -10.11
N ALA A 309 -35.69 -0.15 -8.79
CA ALA A 309 -36.56 -1.04 -7.99
C ALA A 309 -36.23 -2.53 -8.16
N GLU A 310 -34.97 -2.86 -8.43
CA GLU A 310 -34.52 -4.24 -8.57
C GLU A 310 -34.57 -4.97 -7.22
N LYS A 311 -35.26 -6.10 -7.19
CA LYS A 311 -35.39 -6.94 -6.00
C LYS A 311 -34.04 -7.59 -5.66
N ILE A 312 -33.62 -7.49 -4.40
CA ILE A 312 -32.39 -8.13 -3.90
C ILE A 312 -32.71 -9.58 -3.54
N PHE A 313 -32.05 -10.53 -4.21
CA PHE A 313 -32.17 -11.96 -3.94
C PHE A 313 -31.33 -12.37 -2.72
N LEU A 314 -31.73 -13.45 -2.03
CA LEU A 314 -30.95 -14.02 -0.92
C LEU A 314 -29.47 -14.28 -1.28
N GLY A 315 -29.19 -14.72 -2.51
CA GLY A 315 -27.81 -14.88 -3.00
C GLY A 315 -27.03 -13.58 -3.10
N GLY A 316 -27.71 -12.46 -3.33
CA GLY A 316 -27.14 -11.12 -3.23
C GLY A 316 -26.57 -10.84 -1.83
N VAL A 317 -27.35 -11.15 -0.80
CA VAL A 317 -26.96 -10.92 0.61
C VAL A 317 -25.82 -11.86 1.04
N ILE A 318 -25.95 -13.16 0.77
CA ILE A 318 -24.92 -14.14 1.12
C ILE A 318 -23.62 -13.86 0.36
N GLY A 319 -23.71 -13.51 -0.93
CA GLY A 319 -22.56 -13.12 -1.75
C GLY A 319 -21.86 -11.87 -1.21
N SER A 320 -22.62 -10.86 -0.79
CA SER A 320 -22.10 -9.64 -0.16
C SER A 320 -21.32 -9.94 1.13
N ILE A 321 -21.85 -10.81 1.99
CA ILE A 321 -21.19 -11.23 3.23
C ILE A 321 -19.86 -11.96 2.93
N LEU A 322 -19.88 -12.88 1.97
CA LEU A 322 -18.67 -13.60 1.52
C LEU A 322 -17.61 -12.66 0.96
N ILE A 323 -18.01 -11.66 0.16
CA ILE A 323 -17.10 -10.62 -0.36
C ILE A 323 -16.45 -9.87 0.81
N VAL A 324 -17.22 -9.39 1.78
CA VAL A 324 -16.68 -8.66 2.95
C VAL A 324 -15.71 -9.53 3.76
N MET A 325 -16.03 -10.81 3.98
CA MET A 325 -15.13 -11.74 4.68
C MET A 325 -13.83 -12.00 3.91
N GLY A 326 -13.91 -12.19 2.60
CA GLY A 326 -12.73 -12.37 1.76
C GLY A 326 -11.83 -11.13 1.72
N LEU A 327 -12.43 -9.93 1.61
CA LEU A 327 -11.71 -8.66 1.73
C LEU A 327 -11.02 -8.52 3.07
N TYR A 328 -11.71 -8.83 4.16
CA TYR A 328 -11.12 -8.80 5.49
C TYR A 328 -9.90 -9.72 5.59
N SER A 329 -9.96 -10.94 5.05
CA SER A 329 -8.82 -11.87 5.02
C SER A 329 -7.63 -11.31 4.25
N VAL A 330 -7.85 -10.72 3.07
CA VAL A 330 -6.78 -10.10 2.25
C VAL A 330 -6.16 -8.91 2.98
N LEU A 331 -6.99 -8.03 3.55
CA LEU A 331 -6.56 -6.85 4.29
C LEU A 331 -5.80 -7.21 5.56
N TRP A 332 -6.24 -8.25 6.28
CA TRP A 332 -5.55 -8.80 7.44
C TRP A 332 -4.17 -9.36 7.08
N GLY A 333 -4.09 -10.12 5.98
CA GLY A 333 -2.83 -10.63 5.45
C GLY A 333 -1.83 -9.52 5.13
N LYS A 334 -2.30 -8.41 4.52
CA LYS A 334 -1.47 -7.22 4.24
C LYS A 334 -1.09 -6.43 5.48
N HIS A 335 -2.01 -6.21 6.42
CA HIS A 335 -1.71 -5.45 7.63
C HIS A 335 -0.59 -6.11 8.47
N ARG A 336 -0.60 -7.45 8.53
CA ARG A 336 0.46 -8.22 9.21
C ARG A 336 1.80 -8.26 8.47
N GLU A 337 1.83 -7.97 7.17
CA GLU A 337 3.11 -7.77 6.46
C GLU A 337 3.78 -6.48 6.93
N GLU A 338 3.02 -5.41 7.06
CA GLU A 338 3.54 -4.10 7.50
C GLU A 338 4.02 -4.09 8.94
N GLU A 339 3.30 -4.74 9.87
CA GLU A 339 3.79 -4.92 11.25
C GLU A 339 5.12 -5.69 11.27
N GLY A 340 5.32 -6.61 10.33
CA GLY A 340 6.58 -7.35 10.15
C GLY A 340 7.71 -6.51 9.54
N GLU A 341 7.39 -5.61 8.59
CA GLU A 341 8.34 -4.69 7.97
C GLU A 341 8.73 -3.53 8.90
N GLU A 342 7.83 -3.01 9.74
CA GLU A 342 8.16 -1.99 10.74
C GLU A 342 9.12 -2.52 11.83
N ASP A 343 9.05 -3.82 12.12
CA ASP A 343 10.04 -4.51 12.97
C ASP A 343 11.41 -4.67 12.26
N GLU A 344 11.47 -4.55 10.92
CA GLU A 344 12.68 -4.56 10.08
C GLU A 344 13.06 -3.15 9.57
N ILE A 345 13.68 -2.33 10.43
CA ILE A 345 14.10 -0.95 10.09
C ILE A 345 15.00 -0.89 8.82
N PRO A 346 14.74 0.02 7.85
CA PRO A 346 15.50 0.16 6.62
C PRO A 346 16.89 0.80 6.83
N GLU A 347 17.91 0.24 6.16
CA GLU A 347 19.26 0.80 6.07
C GLU A 347 19.24 2.19 5.41
N ALA A 348 19.83 3.18 6.07
CA ALA A 348 20.04 4.50 5.49
C ALA A 348 21.15 4.45 4.42
N VAL A 349 20.89 5.18 3.34
CA VAL A 349 21.70 5.41 2.13
C VAL A 349 23.20 5.61 2.41
N LYS A 350 24.05 4.84 1.74
CA LYS A 350 25.50 5.09 1.65
C LYS A 350 25.73 6.36 0.82
N SER A 351 26.29 7.39 1.46
CA SER A 351 26.96 8.47 0.74
C SER A 351 28.33 7.98 0.27
N ASN A 352 28.59 8.11 -1.03
CA ASN A 352 29.90 7.88 -1.62
C ASN A 352 30.91 8.91 -1.09
N SER A 353 32.03 8.44 -0.55
CA SER A 353 33.25 9.22 -0.36
C SER A 353 34.44 8.30 -0.51
N ASN A 354 34.82 8.01 -1.75
CA ASN A 354 36.11 7.43 -2.12
C ASN A 354 36.70 8.27 -3.27
N GLN A 355 37.58 9.20 -2.90
CA GLN A 355 38.64 9.84 -3.67
C GLN A 355 39.41 10.61 -2.58
N VAL A 356 40.68 10.33 -2.25
CA VAL A 356 41.87 10.80 -2.97
C VAL A 356 43.14 10.22 -2.26
N ILE A 357 44.00 9.57 -3.07
CA ILE A 357 45.49 9.50 -3.07
C ILE A 357 46.24 8.55 -2.10
N GLU A 358 46.84 7.53 -2.73
CA GLU A 358 48.03 6.77 -2.35
C GLU A 358 49.32 7.61 -2.49
N ALA A 359 50.34 7.36 -1.65
CA ALA A 359 51.74 7.22 -2.09
C ALA A 359 52.67 6.89 -0.89
N ASN A 360 53.17 5.65 -0.82
CA ASN A 360 54.62 5.36 -0.99
C ASN A 360 54.91 3.85 -0.82
N LYS A 361 55.66 3.31 -1.77
CA LYS A 361 56.13 1.91 -1.85
C LYS A 361 57.61 1.83 -1.47
N SER A 362 58.02 0.74 -0.80
CA SER A 362 59.30 0.06 -1.04
C SER A 362 59.27 -1.40 -0.55
N LEU A 363 59.18 -2.29 -1.55
CA LEU A 363 59.41 -3.75 -1.76
C LEU A 363 60.44 -4.50 -0.87
N PRO A 364 60.68 -5.84 -1.06
CA PRO A 364 59.80 -6.99 -1.40
C PRO A 364 60.03 -8.21 -0.43
N VAL A 365 59.27 -9.32 -0.45
CA VAL A 365 59.63 -10.58 -1.16
C VAL A 365 58.64 -11.72 -0.76
N PHE A 366 58.31 -12.55 -1.77
CA PHE A 366 57.68 -13.90 -1.79
C PHE A 366 56.19 -14.12 -1.39
N GLY A 367 55.36 -14.32 -2.43
CA GLY A 367 54.78 -15.65 -2.68
C GLY A 367 53.31 -15.92 -2.30
N ILE A 368 52.52 -16.18 -3.36
CA ILE A 368 51.34 -17.06 -3.44
C ILE A 368 49.94 -16.38 -3.37
N LEU A 369 49.22 -16.58 -4.48
CA LEU A 369 47.78 -16.43 -4.75
C LEU A 369 46.85 -16.43 -3.52
N GLN A 370 46.00 -15.40 -3.38
CA GLN A 370 44.68 -15.62 -2.80
C GLN A 370 43.58 -14.73 -3.38
N SER A 371 42.61 -15.44 -3.96
CA SER A 371 41.30 -15.02 -4.41
C SER A 371 40.51 -14.21 -3.36
N CYS A 372 39.83 -13.20 -3.88
CA CYS A 372 38.93 -12.29 -3.20
C CYS A 372 37.72 -13.04 -2.61
N SER A 373 37.69 -13.19 -1.28
CA SER A 373 36.47 -13.53 -0.53
C SER A 373 36.39 -12.67 0.72
N ARG A 374 35.29 -11.91 0.84
CA ARG A 374 34.90 -11.15 2.04
C ARG A 374 34.78 -12.09 3.23
N LYS A 375 35.86 -12.27 3.97
CA LYS A 375 35.84 -12.95 5.26
C LYS A 375 35.05 -12.11 6.27
N LYS A 376 33.89 -12.65 6.67
CA LYS A 376 33.33 -12.45 8.00
C LYS A 376 34.46 -12.64 9.01
N ILE A 377 34.78 -11.60 9.76
CA ILE A 377 35.63 -11.71 10.93
C ILE A 377 34.75 -12.34 12.03
N ASP A 378 34.70 -13.66 12.05
CA ASP A 378 34.18 -14.44 13.18
C ASP A 378 35.34 -14.62 14.17
N ILE A 379 35.47 -13.70 15.14
CA ILE A 379 36.37 -13.88 16.28
C ILE A 379 35.64 -14.81 17.26
N CYS A 380 35.97 -16.11 17.20
CA CYS A 380 35.45 -17.11 18.12
C CYS A 380 36.47 -17.29 19.25
N PHE A 381 36.19 -16.71 20.42
CA PHE A 381 36.95 -16.98 21.64
C PHE A 381 36.18 -18.01 22.47
N ALA A 382 36.70 -19.23 22.58
CA ALA A 382 36.14 -20.29 23.40
C ALA A 382 36.80 -20.27 24.79
N MET A 383 36.04 -19.89 25.81
CA MET A 383 36.31 -20.33 27.19
C MET A 383 35.14 -21.20 27.65
N ALA A 384 35.50 -22.30 28.29
CA ALA A 384 34.60 -23.35 28.76
C ALA A 384 33.71 -22.85 29.90
N ASP A 385 32.48 -22.47 29.55
CA ASP A 385 31.30 -22.48 30.40
C ASP A 385 30.07 -22.42 29.48
N LYS A 386 29.26 -23.50 29.46
CA LYS A 386 28.04 -23.72 28.64
C LYS A 386 27.81 -22.61 27.59
N ALA A 387 28.44 -22.77 26.42
CA ALA A 387 28.80 -21.67 25.51
C ALA A 387 27.62 -20.79 25.07
N VAL A 388 27.46 -19.64 25.74
CA VAL A 388 26.64 -18.53 25.22
C VAL A 388 27.45 -17.78 24.17
N THR A 389 27.09 -17.94 22.90
CA THR A 389 27.76 -17.30 21.76
C THR A 389 27.03 -16.01 21.38
N ILE A 390 27.77 -14.91 21.29
CA ILE A 390 27.24 -13.61 20.88
C ILE A 390 27.69 -13.31 19.45
N ARG A 391 26.74 -12.96 18.59
CA ARG A 391 27.00 -12.45 17.24
C ARG A 391 26.41 -11.05 17.11
N THR A 392 27.16 -10.12 16.53
CA THR A 392 26.67 -8.76 16.24
C THR A 392 26.38 -8.60 14.76
N ARG A 393 25.29 -7.88 14.43
CA ARG A 393 24.84 -7.58 13.06
C ARG A 393 24.51 -6.09 12.95
N LYS A 394 24.55 -5.56 11.72
CA LYS A 394 24.26 -4.15 11.41
C LYS A 394 25.03 -3.18 12.34
N PHE A 395 26.33 -3.41 12.49
CA PHE A 395 27.18 -2.57 13.33
C PHE A 395 27.39 -1.20 12.68
N MET A 396 27.03 -0.14 13.39
CA MET A 396 27.14 1.24 12.93
C MET A 396 27.78 2.10 14.01
N THR A 397 28.68 3.00 13.61
CA THR A 397 29.29 3.99 14.51
C THR A 397 28.66 5.35 14.23
N ASN A 398 27.99 5.93 15.23
CA ASN A 398 27.37 7.25 15.13
C ASN A 398 28.22 8.27 15.89
N ARG A 399 28.95 9.11 15.14
CA ARG A 399 29.81 10.16 15.69
C ARG A 399 29.03 11.30 16.36
N LEU A 400 27.80 11.61 15.92
CA LEU A 400 26.99 12.69 16.49
C LEU A 400 26.48 12.38 17.91
N LEU A 401 26.33 11.09 18.21
CA LEU A 401 25.84 10.59 19.49
C LEU A 401 26.95 9.90 20.31
N SER A 402 28.20 9.95 19.83
CA SER A 402 29.37 9.30 20.44
C SER A 402 29.09 7.86 20.89
N ARG A 403 28.49 7.07 19.98
CA ARG A 403 28.08 5.70 20.27
C ARG A 403 28.18 4.76 19.08
N LYS A 404 28.44 3.49 19.38
CA LYS A 404 28.34 2.35 18.48
C LYS A 404 27.00 1.66 18.73
N GLN A 405 26.26 1.35 17.67
CA GLN A 405 24.95 0.71 17.73
C GLN A 405 24.90 -0.52 16.83
N PHE A 406 24.30 -1.60 17.34
CA PHE A 406 24.27 -2.89 16.66
C PHE A 406 23.11 -3.76 17.15
N ILE A 407 22.78 -4.77 16.35
CA ILE A 407 21.84 -5.84 16.72
C ILE A 407 22.67 -6.99 17.28
N ILE A 408 22.22 -7.54 18.41
CA ILE A 408 22.88 -8.65 19.11
C ILE A 408 22.03 -9.89 18.95
N ASP A 409 22.62 -10.94 18.39
CA ASP A 409 22.10 -12.30 18.40
C ASP A 409 22.83 -13.09 19.48
N VAL A 410 22.09 -13.56 20.48
CA VAL A 410 22.60 -14.39 21.57
C VAL A 410 22.13 -15.81 21.33
N LEU A 411 23.06 -16.73 21.16
CA LEU A 411 22.81 -18.17 21.07
C LEU A 411 23.12 -18.81 22.42
N HIS A 412 22.13 -19.48 23.01
CA HIS A 412 22.21 -20.06 24.36
C HIS A 412 21.55 -21.45 24.38
N PRO A 413 22.15 -22.46 23.74
CA PRO A 413 21.55 -23.79 23.69
C PRO A 413 21.44 -24.38 25.10
N GLY A 414 20.24 -24.83 25.48
CA GLY A 414 19.99 -25.47 26.78
C GLY A 414 19.90 -24.54 28.00
N ARG A 415 19.86 -23.21 27.81
CA ARG A 415 19.51 -22.26 28.88
C ARG A 415 18.23 -21.49 28.51
N PRO A 416 17.40 -21.10 29.49
CA PRO A 416 16.15 -20.39 29.22
C PRO A 416 16.37 -18.93 28.79
N ASN A 417 17.25 -18.18 29.48
CA ASN A 417 17.58 -16.80 29.12
C ASN A 417 18.94 -16.39 29.72
N VAL A 418 19.67 -15.52 29.03
CA VAL A 418 20.96 -14.99 29.47
C VAL A 418 20.76 -13.68 30.21
N SER A 419 21.44 -13.49 31.34
CA SER A 419 21.32 -12.26 32.11
C SER A 419 21.92 -11.06 31.34
N LYS A 420 21.35 -9.87 31.51
CA LYS A 420 21.89 -8.67 30.85
C LYS A 420 23.28 -8.27 31.38
N ALA A 421 23.59 -8.60 32.63
CA ALA A 421 24.89 -8.33 33.23
C ALA A 421 25.98 -9.17 32.52
N GLU A 422 25.72 -10.46 32.33
CA GLU A 422 26.60 -11.38 31.60
C GLU A 422 26.82 -10.94 30.14
N LEU A 423 25.76 -10.47 29.47
CA LEU A 423 25.88 -9.93 28.11
C LEU A 423 26.72 -8.65 28.06
N LYS A 424 26.58 -7.75 29.04
CA LYS A 424 27.42 -6.53 29.11
C LYS A 424 28.88 -6.90 29.31
N GLU A 425 29.17 -7.85 30.19
CA GLU A 425 30.54 -8.29 30.45
C GLU A 425 31.19 -8.88 29.19
N LYS A 426 30.48 -9.79 28.49
CA LYS A 426 30.97 -10.36 27.24
C LYS A 426 31.17 -9.31 26.15
N LEU A 427 30.29 -8.31 26.05
CA LEU A 427 30.44 -7.19 25.10
C LEU A 427 31.60 -6.27 25.48
N SER A 428 31.84 -6.05 26.78
CA SER A 428 32.97 -5.25 27.28
C SER A 428 34.30 -5.88 26.86
N ARG A 429 34.41 -7.20 26.96
CA ARG A 429 35.58 -7.97 26.51
C ARG A 429 35.70 -7.96 24.98
N MET A 430 34.58 -8.18 24.26
CA MET A 430 34.57 -8.27 22.78
C MET A 430 34.95 -6.96 22.08
N TYR A 431 34.63 -5.81 22.67
CA TYR A 431 34.85 -4.49 22.08
C TYR A 431 35.86 -3.63 22.87
N GLU A 432 36.59 -4.22 23.81
CA GLU A 432 37.63 -3.57 24.62
C GLU A 432 37.14 -2.27 25.28
N VAL A 433 35.95 -2.33 25.87
CA VAL A 433 35.33 -1.18 26.53
C VAL A 433 35.80 -1.12 27.98
N LYS A 434 36.35 0.04 28.39
CA LYS A 434 36.89 0.25 29.74
C LYS A 434 35.82 0.15 30.85
N ASP A 435 34.61 0.67 30.59
CA ASP A 435 33.53 0.71 31.57
C ASP A 435 32.28 -0.08 31.10
N PRO A 436 31.87 -1.16 31.80
CA PRO A 436 30.64 -1.91 31.48
C PRO A 436 29.35 -1.07 31.57
N ASN A 437 29.39 0.02 32.33
CA ASN A 437 28.26 0.95 32.51
C ASN A 437 27.97 1.81 31.27
N SER A 438 28.91 1.89 30.33
CA SER A 438 28.70 2.54 29.02
C SER A 438 27.92 1.67 28.03
N ILE A 439 27.67 0.40 28.37
CA ILE A 439 27.02 -0.59 27.52
C ILE A 439 25.54 -0.74 27.92
N PHE A 440 24.65 -0.55 26.95
CA PHE A 440 23.21 -0.65 27.12
C PHE A 440 22.64 -1.73 26.21
N VAL A 441 21.91 -2.68 26.81
CA VAL A 441 21.30 -3.78 26.07
C VAL A 441 19.80 -3.90 26.40
N PHE A 442 18.96 -3.83 25.37
CA PHE A 442 17.50 -3.72 25.55
C PHE A 442 16.71 -4.35 24.40
N LYS A 443 15.37 -4.43 24.60
CA LYS A 443 14.40 -4.99 23.65
C LYS A 443 14.80 -6.41 23.16
N PHE A 444 15.16 -7.28 24.11
CA PHE A 444 15.41 -8.68 23.79
C PHE A 444 14.10 -9.40 23.45
N ARG A 445 14.08 -10.14 22.34
CA ARG A 445 13.02 -11.07 21.94
C ARG A 445 13.62 -12.48 21.81
N THR A 446 13.01 -13.45 22.44
CA THR A 446 13.40 -14.87 22.31
C THR A 446 12.68 -15.48 21.11
N HIS A 447 13.40 -16.23 20.27
CA HIS A 447 12.80 -16.91 19.13
C HIS A 447 11.92 -18.08 19.56
N PHE A 448 10.89 -18.39 18.76
CA PHE A 448 10.02 -19.54 18.96
C PHE A 448 10.87 -20.83 18.91
N GLY A 449 10.74 -21.69 19.92
CA GLY A 449 11.60 -22.87 20.11
C GLY A 449 12.79 -22.68 21.06
N GLY A 450 13.02 -21.49 21.62
CA GLY A 450 14.07 -21.24 22.61
C GLY A 450 15.49 -21.25 22.04
N GLY A 451 16.50 -21.09 22.90
CA GLY A 451 17.93 -21.20 22.54
C GLY A 451 18.54 -20.08 21.69
N LYS A 452 17.73 -19.15 21.18
CA LYS A 452 18.20 -17.93 20.50
C LYS A 452 17.40 -16.71 20.92
N SER A 453 18.09 -15.61 21.23
CA SER A 453 17.48 -14.31 21.54
C SER A 453 18.11 -13.21 20.69
N THR A 454 17.31 -12.25 20.25
CA THR A 454 17.76 -11.07 19.49
C THR A 454 17.48 -9.81 20.29
N GLY A 455 18.39 -8.85 20.31
CA GLY A 455 18.25 -7.59 21.05
C GLY A 455 19.06 -6.46 20.44
N PHE A 456 18.95 -5.28 21.02
CA PHE A 456 19.71 -4.09 20.59
C PHE A 456 20.81 -3.77 21.59
N GLY A 457 22.00 -3.45 21.07
CA GLY A 457 23.17 -3.03 21.82
C GLY A 457 23.59 -1.61 21.47
N LEU A 458 23.89 -0.81 22.49
CA LEU A 458 24.53 0.50 22.37
C LEU A 458 25.79 0.51 23.24
N ILE A 459 26.90 0.97 22.70
CA ILE A 459 28.14 1.23 23.42
C ILE A 459 28.46 2.71 23.27
N TYR A 460 28.47 3.45 24.37
CA TYR A 460 28.88 4.85 24.38
C TYR A 460 30.38 4.96 24.62
N ASP A 461 31.02 6.01 24.10
CA ASP A 461 32.45 6.25 24.33
C ASP A 461 32.74 6.65 25.79
N SER A 462 31.75 7.24 26.49
CA SER A 462 31.84 7.61 27.91
C SER A 462 30.50 7.48 28.65
N VAL A 463 30.53 7.37 29.98
CA VAL A 463 29.32 7.32 30.84
C VAL A 463 28.53 8.64 30.81
N GLU A 464 29.21 9.77 30.60
CA GLU A 464 28.59 11.09 30.48
C GLU A 464 27.76 11.21 29.20
N ASN A 465 28.30 10.71 28.08
CA ASN A 465 27.58 10.64 26.81
C ASN A 465 26.33 9.76 26.93
N ALA A 466 26.43 8.65 27.67
CA ALA A 466 25.27 7.82 27.96
C ALA A 466 24.19 8.58 28.76
N LYS A 467 24.56 9.35 29.80
CA LYS A 467 23.62 10.17 30.58
C LYS A 467 22.94 11.28 29.77
N LYS A 468 23.65 11.84 28.79
CA LYS A 468 23.16 12.92 27.92
C LYS A 468 22.13 12.42 26.90
N TYR A 469 22.40 11.28 26.26
CA TYR A 469 21.61 10.81 25.12
C TYR A 469 20.59 9.73 25.46
N GLU A 470 20.75 8.96 26.55
CA GLU A 470 19.78 7.94 26.89
C GLU A 470 18.55 8.47 27.64
N PRO A 471 17.37 7.89 27.38
CA PRO A 471 16.18 8.21 28.15
C PRO A 471 16.35 7.89 29.64
N LYS A 472 15.87 8.80 30.50
CA LYS A 472 15.97 8.69 31.98
C LYS A 472 15.51 7.35 32.54
N TYR A 473 14.45 6.74 32.01
CA TYR A 473 13.95 5.45 32.48
C TYR A 473 14.97 4.30 32.30
N ARG A 474 15.84 4.37 31.28
CA ARG A 474 16.92 3.38 31.08
C ARG A 474 18.10 3.64 32.01
N LEU A 475 18.41 4.91 32.28
CA LEU A 475 19.45 5.29 33.22
C LEU A 475 19.09 4.80 34.64
N ILE A 476 17.86 5.04 35.08
CA ILE A 476 17.35 4.57 36.39
C ILE A 476 17.42 3.05 36.49
N ARG A 477 16.99 2.33 35.43
CA ARG A 477 17.02 0.86 35.42
C ARG A 477 18.44 0.28 35.46
N ASN A 478 19.43 1.03 34.96
CA ASN A 478 20.84 0.64 35.01
C ASN A 478 21.58 1.24 36.22
N GLY A 479 20.89 1.90 37.15
CA GLY A 479 21.48 2.47 38.38
C GLY A 479 22.30 3.75 38.16
N LEU A 480 22.18 4.41 37.00
CA LEU A 480 22.96 5.61 36.65
C LEU A 480 22.25 6.93 36.97
N ASP A 481 20.96 6.88 37.32
CA ASP A 481 20.14 8.03 37.72
C ASP A 481 19.14 7.58 38.79
N THR A 482 18.75 8.48 39.70
CA THR A 482 17.78 8.15 40.76
C THR A 482 16.37 8.47 40.31
N LYS A 483 15.42 7.61 40.71
CA LYS A 483 14.00 7.86 40.43
C LYS A 483 13.53 9.00 41.32
N VAL A 484 13.28 10.17 40.74
CA VAL A 484 12.64 11.28 41.45
C VAL A 484 11.17 10.89 41.72
N GLU A 485 10.89 10.45 42.93
CA GLU A 485 9.53 10.15 43.37
C GLU A 485 8.76 11.46 43.58
N LYS A 486 7.69 11.65 42.81
CA LYS A 486 6.79 12.81 42.95
C LYS A 486 5.51 12.35 43.62
N SER A 487 5.11 13.04 44.69
CA SER A 487 3.86 12.75 45.40
C SER A 487 2.65 12.87 44.47
N ARG A 488 1.67 11.98 44.65
CA ARG A 488 0.40 11.96 43.89
C ARG A 488 -0.30 13.32 43.94
N LYS A 489 -0.19 14.03 45.07
CA LYS A 489 -0.71 15.40 45.28
C LYS A 489 -0.01 16.41 44.37
N GLN A 490 1.32 16.43 44.34
CA GLN A 490 2.12 17.30 43.49
C GLN A 490 1.84 17.08 41.99
N MET A 491 1.59 15.82 41.60
CA MET A 491 1.25 15.48 40.22
C MET A 491 -0.15 15.98 39.82
N LYS A 492 -1.14 15.87 40.72
CA LYS A 492 -2.51 16.39 40.52
C LYS A 492 -2.51 17.92 40.44
N GLU A 493 -1.79 18.59 41.33
CA GLU A 493 -1.65 20.05 41.33
C GLU A 493 -0.98 20.57 40.05
N ARG A 494 0.12 19.93 39.61
CA ARG A 494 0.79 20.28 38.35
C ARG A 494 -0.13 20.11 37.14
N LYS A 495 -0.90 19.02 37.09
CA LYS A 495 -1.86 18.76 36.01
C LYS A 495 -2.98 19.81 35.99
N ASN A 496 -3.47 20.22 37.16
CA ASN A 496 -4.48 21.26 37.28
C ASN A 496 -3.95 22.65 36.87
N ARG A 497 -2.71 22.99 37.24
CA ARG A 497 -2.05 24.24 36.78
C ARG A 497 -1.84 24.24 35.27
N ALA A 498 -1.38 23.13 34.71
CA ALA A 498 -1.17 22.99 33.26
C ALA A 498 -2.48 23.05 32.44
N LYS A 499 -3.63 22.67 33.03
CA LYS A 499 -4.95 22.83 32.39
C LYS A 499 -5.39 24.29 32.28
N LYS A 500 -4.96 25.16 33.22
CA LYS A 500 -5.32 26.58 33.26
C LYS A 500 -4.53 27.44 32.26
N ILE A 501 -3.52 26.89 31.58
CA ILE A 501 -2.60 27.63 30.71
C ILE A 501 -2.66 27.09 29.28
N ARG A 502 -2.83 27.98 28.29
CA ARG A 502 -2.86 27.67 26.85
C ARG A 502 -1.63 28.28 26.13
N GLY A 503 -1.27 27.72 24.97
CA GLY A 503 -0.15 28.20 24.14
C GLY A 503 1.25 27.90 24.69
N VAL A 504 2.24 28.66 24.21
CA VAL A 504 3.69 28.51 24.51
C VAL A 504 4.01 28.62 26.02
N LYS A 505 3.11 29.23 26.81
CA LYS A 505 3.22 29.32 28.28
C LYS A 505 3.03 27.96 29.00
N LYS A 506 2.44 26.96 28.33
CA LYS A 506 2.19 25.62 28.90
C LYS A 506 3.48 24.82 29.11
N THR A 507 4.50 25.06 28.30
CA THR A 507 5.83 24.44 28.39
C THR A 507 6.61 24.98 29.60
N LYS A 508 6.45 26.27 29.94
CA LYS A 508 7.12 26.93 31.07
C LYS A 508 6.46 26.68 32.43
N ALA A 509 5.15 26.40 32.45
CA ALA A 509 4.40 26.10 33.69
C ALA A 509 4.83 24.79 34.39
N GLY A 510 5.72 24.01 33.76
CA GLY A 510 6.24 22.76 34.27
C GLY A 510 7.38 22.91 35.29
N GLU A 511 8.01 24.08 35.36
CA GLU A 511 9.08 24.42 36.30
C GLU A 511 8.44 25.14 37.49
N ALA A 512 8.41 24.47 38.64
CA ALA A 512 8.05 25.17 39.87
C ALA A 512 9.06 26.28 40.09
N ALA A 513 8.59 27.48 40.44
CA ALA A 513 9.45 28.54 40.96
C ALA A 513 10.31 27.92 42.07
N LYS A 514 11.64 27.91 41.88
CA LYS A 514 12.57 27.69 42.99
C LYS A 514 12.26 28.81 43.98
N LYS A 515 11.65 28.47 45.11
CA LYS A 515 11.66 29.37 46.27
C LYS A 515 13.14 29.56 46.61
N LYS A 516 13.58 30.82 46.57
CA LYS A 516 14.83 31.25 47.23
C LYS A 516 14.71 30.97 48.72
#